data_AF-A0A9X5CSL5-F1
#
_entry.id   AF-A0A9X5CSL5-F1
#
_cell.length_a   1.000
_cell.length_b   1.000
_cell.length_c   1.000
_cell.angle_alpha   90.00
_cell.angle_beta   90.00
_cell.angle_gamma   90.00
#
_symmetry.space_group_name_H-M   'P 1'
#
loop_
_entity.id
_entity.type
_entity.pdbx_description
1 polymer ?
#
loop_
_entity_poly.entity_id
_entity_poly.type
_entity_poly.pdbx_seq_one_letter_code
_entity_poly.pdbx_strand_id
1 'polypeptide(L)'
;MSELHVYEYALLHVVPRIERGERINAGVLVYCRPLSYVGARTHLDEARLLALDPAADIAGVRAALRAVEGVCAGGDAAGQASHDDPGRRFRWLIAPRSTIVQPGPVHTGLTTDPGAETERLLDLLVR
;
A
#
# COMPACT_ATOMS: atom_id res chain seq x y z
N MET A 1 -1.90 10.21 29.20
CA MET A 1 -0.99 9.40 28.36
C MET A 1 -1.85 8.86 27.22
N SER A 2 -1.52 9.16 25.97
CA SER A 2 -2.29 8.63 24.84
C SER A 2 -2.10 7.12 24.76
N GLU A 3 -3.20 6.39 24.57
CA GLU A 3 -3.18 4.93 24.47
C GLU A 3 -2.54 4.49 23.15
N LEU A 4 -1.63 3.52 23.21
CA LEU A 4 -0.96 2.96 22.05
C LEU A 4 -1.74 1.76 21.53
N HIS A 5 -2.02 1.73 20.23
CA HIS A 5 -2.71 0.64 19.55
C HIS A 5 -1.76 -0.10 18.61
N VAL A 6 -1.88 -1.43 18.59
CA VAL A 6 -1.18 -2.28 17.62
C VAL A 6 -1.74 -1.99 16.23
N TYR A 7 -0.84 -1.80 15.27
CA TYR A 7 -1.16 -1.75 13.86
C TYR A 7 -0.28 -2.74 13.08
N GLU A 8 -0.79 -3.16 11.94
CA GLU A 8 -0.10 -3.96 10.93
C GLU A 8 0.21 -3.05 9.74
N TYR A 9 1.36 -3.22 9.09
CA TYR A 9 1.68 -2.52 7.86
C TYR A 9 2.39 -3.41 6.86
N ALA A 10 2.26 -3.08 5.58
CA ALA A 10 2.98 -3.71 4.48
C ALA A 10 3.39 -2.66 3.46
N LEU A 11 4.54 -2.84 2.83
CA LEU A 11 4.94 -2.01 1.70
C LEU A 11 4.21 -2.42 0.43
N LEU A 12 3.97 -1.46 -0.45
CA LEU A 12 3.61 -1.71 -1.83
C LEU A 12 4.87 -1.58 -2.67
N HIS A 13 5.22 -2.63 -3.38
CA HIS A 13 6.31 -2.65 -4.32
C HIS A 13 5.79 -2.50 -5.74
N VAL A 14 6.51 -1.77 -6.58
CA VAL A 14 6.33 -1.77 -8.03
C VAL A 14 7.42 -2.61 -8.65
N VAL A 15 7.01 -3.63 -9.40
CA VAL A 15 7.83 -4.57 -10.15
C VAL A 15 7.63 -4.28 -11.64
N PRO A 16 8.44 -3.41 -12.28
CA PRO A 16 8.22 -3.02 -13.68
C PRO A 16 8.23 -4.20 -14.64
N ARG A 17 9.03 -5.24 -14.34
CA ARG A 17 9.10 -6.46 -15.13
C ARG A 17 9.08 -7.69 -14.22
N ILE A 18 7.96 -8.41 -14.26
CA ILE A 18 7.65 -9.50 -13.32
C ILE A 18 8.69 -10.63 -13.43
N GLU A 19 9.16 -10.93 -14.63
CA GLU A 19 10.11 -12.01 -14.90
C GLU A 19 11.49 -11.75 -14.29
N ARG A 20 11.86 -10.48 -14.07
CA ARG A 20 13.14 -10.11 -13.45
C ARG A 20 13.02 -9.91 -11.95
N GLY A 21 11.86 -9.51 -11.45
CA GLY A 21 11.60 -9.31 -10.03
C GLY A 21 12.28 -8.08 -9.41
N GLU A 22 12.93 -7.23 -10.22
CA GLU A 22 13.44 -5.93 -9.81
C GLU A 22 12.29 -5.06 -9.31
N ARG A 23 12.49 -4.31 -8.23
CA ARG A 23 11.39 -3.58 -7.59
C ARG A 23 11.83 -2.34 -6.83
N ILE A 24 10.90 -1.40 -6.70
CA ILE A 24 11.01 -0.23 -5.82
C ILE A 24 9.84 -0.21 -4.83
N ASN A 25 10.04 0.41 -3.67
CA ASN A 25 8.93 0.77 -2.81
C ASN A 25 8.15 1.90 -3.46
N ALA A 26 6.82 1.85 -3.40
CA ALA A 26 5.93 2.84 -4.02
C ALA A 26 4.71 3.19 -3.15
N GLY A 27 4.63 2.64 -1.95
CA GLY A 27 3.56 2.97 -1.02
C GLY A 27 3.59 2.11 0.23
N VAL A 28 2.65 2.42 1.13
CA VAL A 28 2.47 1.70 2.39
C VAL A 28 0.98 1.43 2.59
N LEU A 29 0.68 0.28 3.18
CA LEU A 29 -0.63 -0.08 3.71
C LEU A 29 -0.53 -0.14 5.22
N VAL A 30 -1.48 0.46 5.94
CA VAL A 30 -1.59 0.38 7.39
C VAL A 30 -3.00 -0.09 7.76
N TYR A 31 -3.07 -1.02 8.69
CA TYR A 31 -4.31 -1.50 9.29
C TYR A 31 -4.20 -1.47 10.81
N CYS A 32 -5.14 -0.80 11.46
CA CYS A 32 -5.22 -0.73 12.92
C CYS A 32 -6.61 -1.21 13.36
N ARG A 33 -6.69 -2.47 13.81
CA ARG A 33 -7.94 -3.10 14.24
C ARG A 33 -8.64 -2.34 15.37
N PRO A 34 -7.96 -1.93 16.47
CA PRO A 34 -8.63 -1.22 17.57
C PRO A 34 -9.36 0.04 17.13
N LEU A 35 -8.81 0.74 16.13
CA LEU A 35 -9.37 1.99 15.60
C LEU A 35 -10.16 1.80 14.30
N SER A 36 -10.43 0.55 13.89
CA SER A 36 -11.12 0.21 12.63
C SER A 36 -10.56 0.94 11.40
N TYR A 37 -9.24 1.19 11.39
CA TYR A 37 -8.58 1.96 10.34
C TYR A 37 -7.93 1.03 9.32
N VAL A 38 -8.13 1.32 8.04
CA VAL A 38 -7.27 0.83 6.95
C VAL A 38 -6.94 2.01 6.06
N GLY A 39 -5.67 2.17 5.70
CA GLY A 39 -5.21 3.26 4.86
C GLY A 39 -4.08 2.83 3.96
N ALA A 40 -4.02 3.45 2.79
CA ALA A 40 -2.88 3.39 1.91
C ALA A 40 -2.39 4.80 1.60
N ARG A 41 -1.09 4.93 1.40
CA ARG A 41 -0.50 6.07 0.71
C ARG A 41 0.53 5.62 -0.26
N THR A 42 0.56 6.26 -1.42
CA THR A 42 1.46 5.89 -2.52
C THR A 42 2.30 7.08 -2.97
N HIS A 43 3.50 6.77 -3.45
CA HIS A 43 4.39 7.71 -4.11
C HIS A 43 5.19 6.94 -5.15
N LEU A 44 5.17 7.42 -6.40
CA LEU A 44 5.90 6.79 -7.49
C LEU A 44 7.07 7.68 -7.92
N ASP A 45 8.29 7.22 -7.65
CA ASP A 45 9.52 7.77 -8.21
C ASP A 45 9.69 7.24 -9.65
N GLU A 46 9.22 8.01 -10.62
CA GLU A 46 9.22 7.61 -12.04
C GLU A 46 10.63 7.47 -12.60
N ALA A 47 11.57 8.31 -12.17
CA ALA A 47 12.94 8.24 -12.62
C ALA A 47 13.60 6.94 -12.16
N ARG A 48 13.37 6.53 -10.91
CA ARG A 48 13.87 5.25 -10.38
C ARG A 48 13.21 4.06 -11.07
N LEU A 49 11.90 4.14 -11.36
CA LEU A 49 11.21 3.08 -12.08
C LEU A 49 11.74 2.91 -13.51
N LEU A 50 11.90 4.01 -14.26
CA LEU A 50 12.41 4.00 -15.63
C LEU A 50 13.90 3.61 -15.70
N ALA A 51 14.65 3.80 -14.61
CA ALA A 51 16.02 3.30 -14.51
C ALA A 51 16.08 1.77 -14.44
N LEU A 52 15.08 1.10 -13.84
CA LEU A 52 14.97 -0.36 -13.82
C LEU A 52 14.41 -0.92 -15.14
N ASP A 53 13.39 -0.27 -15.70
CA ASP A 53 12.84 -0.61 -17.01
C ASP A 53 12.43 0.63 -17.79
N PRO A 54 13.18 1.03 -18.83
CA PRO A 54 12.85 2.19 -19.65
C PRO A 54 11.50 2.10 -20.38
N ALA A 55 10.92 0.90 -20.48
CA ALA A 55 9.62 0.67 -21.11
C ALA A 55 8.46 0.54 -20.11
N ALA A 56 8.68 0.82 -18.82
CA ALA A 56 7.64 0.70 -17.80
C ALA A 56 6.42 1.59 -18.08
N ASP A 57 5.21 1.03 -17.96
CA ASP A 57 3.96 1.77 -18.10
C ASP A 57 3.65 2.58 -16.83
N ILE A 58 4.17 3.81 -16.79
CA ILE A 58 3.97 4.75 -15.68
C ILE A 58 2.48 5.01 -15.41
N ALA A 59 1.66 5.14 -16.46
CA ALA A 59 0.25 5.46 -16.32
C ALA A 59 -0.52 4.29 -15.69
N GLY A 60 -0.25 3.07 -16.16
CA GLY A 60 -0.80 1.83 -15.60
C GLY A 60 -0.38 1.61 -14.15
N VAL A 61 0.89 1.85 -13.81
CA VAL A 61 1.39 1.76 -12.43
C VAL A 61 0.66 2.77 -11.52
N ARG A 62 0.56 4.03 -11.93
CA ARG A 62 -0.17 5.06 -11.18
C ARG A 62 -1.64 4.68 -10.98
N ALA A 63 -2.28 4.11 -12.01
CA ALA A 63 -3.66 3.63 -11.90
C ALA A 63 -3.80 2.49 -10.90
N ALA A 64 -2.89 1.51 -10.92
CA ALA A 64 -2.88 0.39 -9.99
C ALA A 64 -2.65 0.84 -8.55
N LEU A 65 -1.73 1.79 -8.31
CA LEU A 65 -1.48 2.38 -7.00
C LEU A 65 -2.73 3.13 -6.47
N ARG A 66 -3.38 3.94 -7.31
CA ARG A 66 -4.64 4.61 -6.94
C ARG A 66 -5.78 3.65 -6.64
N ALA A 67 -5.86 2.52 -7.36
CA ALA A 67 -6.85 1.50 -7.07
C ALA A 67 -6.68 0.91 -5.67
N VAL A 68 -5.44 0.74 -5.20
CA VAL A 68 -5.16 0.32 -3.82
C VAL A 68 -5.66 1.34 -2.81
N GLU A 69 -5.42 2.64 -3.04
CA GLU A 69 -5.95 3.72 -2.20
C GLU A 69 -7.49 3.73 -2.18
N GLY A 70 -8.13 3.51 -3.34
CA GLY A 70 -9.59 3.40 -3.47
C GLY A 70 -10.18 2.24 -2.64
N VAL A 71 -9.51 1.08 -2.64
CA VAL A 71 -9.93 -0.06 -1.80
C VAL A 71 -9.84 0.28 -0.31
N CYS A 72 -8.80 1.01 0.13
CA CYS A 72 -8.74 1.48 1.52
C CYS A 72 -9.81 2.52 1.86
N ALA A 73 -10.13 3.43 0.93
CA ALA A 73 -11.17 4.44 1.14
C ALA A 73 -12.57 3.82 1.35
N GLY A 74 -12.86 2.69 0.70
CA GLY A 74 -14.15 2.00 0.83
C GLY A 74 -15.23 2.61 -0.05
N GLY A 75 -16.48 2.20 0.18
CA GLY A 75 -17.63 2.63 -0.64
C GLY A 75 -17.45 2.24 -2.11
N ASP A 76 -18.02 3.04 -3.02
CA ASP A 76 -17.97 2.76 -4.46
C ASP A 76 -16.52 2.69 -5.00
N ALA A 77 -15.58 3.43 -4.39
CA ALA A 77 -14.17 3.44 -4.77
C ALA A 77 -13.45 2.12 -4.51
N ALA A 78 -13.98 1.27 -3.62
CA ALA A 78 -13.45 -0.06 -3.35
C ALA A 78 -13.98 -1.14 -4.31
N GLY A 79 -14.90 -0.79 -5.21
CA GLY A 79 -15.43 -1.70 -6.22
C GLY A 79 -16.02 -2.97 -5.59
N GLN A 80 -15.45 -4.13 -5.93
CA GLN A 80 -15.89 -5.43 -5.40
C GLN A 80 -15.70 -5.57 -3.87
N ALA A 81 -14.82 -4.75 -3.27
CA ALA A 81 -14.57 -4.75 -1.83
C ALA A 81 -15.38 -3.67 -1.08
N SER A 82 -16.33 -3.01 -1.74
CA SER A 82 -17.17 -1.94 -1.17
C SER A 82 -17.92 -2.36 0.11
N HIS A 83 -18.34 -3.62 0.19
CA HIS A 83 -19.06 -4.17 1.34
C HIS A 83 -18.16 -4.82 2.40
N ASP A 84 -16.83 -4.79 2.21
CA ASP A 84 -15.89 -5.46 3.11
C ASP A 84 -15.45 -4.56 4.27
N ASP A 85 -15.33 -5.15 5.46
CA ASP A 85 -14.77 -4.48 6.63
C ASP A 85 -13.29 -4.11 6.40
N PRO A 86 -12.75 -3.09 7.12
CA PRO A 86 -11.37 -2.66 6.98
C PRO A 86 -10.33 -3.79 7.03
N GLY A 87 -10.53 -4.79 7.90
CA GLY A 87 -9.63 -5.92 8.04
C GLY A 87 -9.69 -6.88 6.85
N ARG A 88 -10.88 -7.13 6.30
CA ARG A 88 -11.03 -7.94 5.08
C ARG A 88 -10.40 -7.24 3.86
N ARG A 89 -10.58 -5.93 3.73
CA ARG A 89 -9.91 -5.12 2.71
C ARG A 89 -8.39 -5.15 2.82
N PHE A 90 -7.85 -4.99 4.03
CA PHE A 90 -6.42 -5.13 4.27
C PHE A 90 -5.89 -6.52 3.88
N ARG A 91 -6.55 -7.59 4.35
CA ARG A 91 -6.17 -8.98 4.01
C ARG A 91 -6.23 -9.27 2.51
N TRP A 92 -7.17 -8.67 1.79
CA TRP A 92 -7.25 -8.78 0.34
C TRP A 92 -6.07 -8.06 -0.34
N LEU A 93 -5.73 -6.85 0.11
CA LEU A 93 -4.65 -6.04 -0.47
C LEU A 93 -3.24 -6.63 -0.27
N ILE A 94 -3.02 -7.29 0.87
CA ILE A 94 -1.76 -7.96 1.23
C ILE A 94 -1.65 -9.40 0.71
N ALA A 95 -2.67 -9.93 0.02
CA ALA A 95 -2.60 -11.25 -0.58
C ALA A 95 -1.50 -11.29 -1.68
N PRO A 96 -0.62 -12.30 -1.69
CA PRO A 96 0.40 -12.44 -2.73
C PRO A 96 -0.20 -12.46 -4.14
N ARG A 97 0.41 -11.71 -5.06
CA ARG A 97 -0.05 -11.58 -6.45
C ARG A 97 1.10 -11.31 -7.40
N SER A 98 1.05 -11.94 -8.57
CA SER A 98 2.01 -11.73 -9.67
C SER A 98 1.54 -10.60 -10.57
N THR A 99 1.44 -9.39 -10.01
CA THR A 99 1.06 -8.16 -10.73
C THR A 99 2.19 -7.13 -10.65
N ILE A 100 2.10 -6.02 -11.40
CA ILE A 100 3.11 -4.97 -11.36
C ILE A 100 3.17 -4.28 -9.98
N VAL A 101 2.03 -4.12 -9.30
CA VAL A 101 1.99 -3.70 -7.89
C VAL A 101 1.84 -4.93 -7.02
N GLN A 102 2.77 -5.15 -6.09
CA GLN A 102 2.80 -6.32 -5.21
C GLN A 102 2.93 -5.90 -3.74
N PRO A 103 2.22 -6.54 -2.81
CA PRO A 103 2.43 -6.31 -1.39
C PRO A 103 3.74 -6.95 -0.92
N GLY A 104 4.43 -6.28 -0.01
CA GLY A 104 5.54 -6.82 0.76
C GLY A 104 5.08 -7.63 1.98
N PRO A 105 6.02 -8.14 2.79
CA PRO A 105 5.70 -8.80 4.05
C PRO A 105 4.96 -7.86 5.02
N VAL A 106 4.13 -8.46 5.89
CA VAL A 106 3.42 -7.72 6.94
C VAL A 106 4.30 -7.61 8.17
N HIS A 107 4.34 -6.40 8.72
CA HIS A 107 5.04 -6.03 9.94
C HIS A 107 4.06 -5.39 10.93
N THR A 108 4.48 -5.25 12.19
CA THR A 108 3.65 -4.65 13.25
C THR A 108 4.34 -3.47 13.92
N GLY A 109 3.54 -2.58 14.49
CA GLY A 109 4.01 -1.45 15.29
C GLY A 109 2.97 -0.97 16.28
N LEU A 110 3.29 0.12 16.99
CA LEU A 110 2.40 0.78 17.94
C LEU A 110 2.19 2.23 17.50
N THR A 111 0.94 2.70 17.52
CA THR A 111 0.61 4.09 17.18
C THR A 111 -0.55 4.62 18.02
N THR A 112 -0.60 5.93 18.21
CA THR A 112 -1.78 6.64 18.73
C THR A 112 -2.67 7.16 17.59
N ASP A 113 -2.12 7.29 16.38
CA ASP A 113 -2.80 7.79 15.19
C ASP A 113 -2.31 7.01 13.96
N PRO A 114 -3.11 6.05 13.46
CA PRO A 114 -2.71 5.23 12.32
C PRO A 114 -2.73 6.01 11.00
N GLY A 115 -3.47 7.13 10.91
CA GLY A 115 -3.45 8.03 9.76
C GLY A 115 -2.11 8.76 9.65
N ALA A 116 -1.67 9.40 10.73
CA ALA A 116 -0.37 10.04 10.81
C ALA A 116 0.78 9.04 10.62
N GLU A 117 0.65 7.84 11.18
CA GLU A 117 1.64 6.77 11.02
C GLU A 117 1.76 6.29 9.57
N THR A 118 0.67 6.30 8.81
CA THR A 118 0.69 5.96 7.37
C THR A 118 1.56 6.94 6.58
N GLU A 119 1.43 8.25 6.83
CA GLU A 119 2.27 9.28 6.19
C GLU A 119 3.73 9.16 6.64
N ARG A 120 3.96 8.98 7.95
CA ARG A 120 5.31 8.84 8.51
C ARG A 120 6.06 7.65 7.88
N LEU A 121 5.38 6.51 7.71
CA LEU A 121 5.96 5.32 7.09
C LEU A 121 6.23 5.53 5.60
N LEU A 122 5.38 6.28 4.90
CA LEU A 122 5.59 6.62 3.50
C LEU A 122 6.85 7.49 3.34
N ASP A 123 7.01 8.52 4.18
CA ASP A 123 8.19 9.37 4.16
C ASP A 123 9.46 8.61 4.51
N LEU A 124 9.39 7.62 5.42
CA LEU A 124 10.55 6.87 5.87
C LEU A 124 10.98 5.76 4.88
N LEU A 125 10.02 5.08 4.25
CA LEU A 125 10.28 3.82 3.53
C LEU A 125 10.12 3.95 2.02
N VAL A 126 9.61 5.07 1.52
CA VAL A 126 9.30 5.25 0.09
C VAL A 126 9.96 6.51 -0.49
N ARG A 127 9.83 7.65 0.20
CA ARG A 127 10.31 8.96 -0.28
C ARG A 127 11.76 9.22 0.10
#